data_AF-A0A7S3MHF4-F1
#
_entry.id   AF-A0A7S3MHF4-F1
#
_cell.length_a   1.000
_cell.length_b   1.000
_cell.length_c   1.000
_cell.angle_alpha   90.00
_cell.angle_beta   90.00
_cell.angle_gamma   90.00
#
_symmetry.space_group_name_H-M   'P 1'
#
loop_
_entity.id
_entity.type
_entity.pdbx_description
1 polymer ?
#
loop_
_entity_poly.entity_id
_entity_poly.type
_entity_poly.pdbx_seq_one_letter_code
_entity_poly.pdbx_strand_id
1 'polypeptide(L)'
;DTKRGWDHGVFVPMMCMFPKAQVPIVQLSLLKNQDAAQHLALGLALSSLRERGVLIVGSGVSFHNFEYFFSNDPRKKQEGQRQGKLWDEWLRGILTNPNLSTRERLAELQRWEQAPGAIQSHPRG
;
A
#
# COMPACT_ATOMS: atom_id res chain seq x y z
N ASP A 1 18.48 -15.46 -4.87
CA ASP A 1 17.66 -16.66 -5.08
C ASP A 1 17.21 -16.65 -6.54
N THR A 2 17.60 -17.64 -7.34
CA THR A 2 17.30 -17.73 -8.79
C THR A 2 16.08 -18.60 -9.10
N LYS A 3 15.43 -19.17 -8.08
CA LYS A 3 14.30 -20.11 -8.27
C LYS A 3 12.92 -19.46 -8.18
N ARG A 4 12.83 -18.27 -7.57
CA ARG A 4 11.59 -17.52 -7.48
C ARG A 4 11.46 -16.63 -8.72
N GLY A 5 10.44 -16.89 -9.55
CA GLY A 5 10.09 -15.99 -10.65
C GLY A 5 9.64 -14.63 -10.12
N TRP A 6 9.73 -13.60 -10.96
CA TRP A 6 9.21 -12.27 -10.65
C TRP A 6 7.72 -12.37 -10.33
N ASP A 7 7.30 -11.81 -9.19
CA ASP A 7 5.89 -11.71 -8.89
C ASP A 7 5.24 -10.62 -9.76
N HIS A 8 3.92 -10.72 -9.92
CA HIS A 8 3.16 -9.82 -10.77
C HIS A 8 3.27 -8.34 -10.32
N GLY A 9 3.45 -8.12 -9.02
CA GLY A 9 3.62 -6.79 -8.41
C GLY A 9 4.95 -6.13 -8.77
N VAL A 10 5.94 -6.88 -9.24
CA VAL A 10 7.19 -6.34 -9.79
C VAL A 10 7.12 -6.23 -11.30
N PHE A 11 6.58 -7.24 -11.97
CA PHE A 11 6.57 -7.30 -13.43
C PHE A 11 5.79 -6.13 -14.07
N VAL A 12 4.54 -5.89 -13.65
CA VAL A 12 3.68 -4.88 -14.29
C VAL A 12 4.22 -3.45 -14.11
N PRO A 13 4.53 -2.98 -12.89
CA PRO A 13 5.04 -1.63 -12.72
C PRO A 13 6.37 -1.40 -13.44
N MET A 14 7.27 -2.39 -13.41
CA MET A 14 8.59 -2.25 -14.03
C MET A 14 8.54 -2.31 -15.55
N MET A 15 7.61 -3.07 -16.15
CA MET A 15 7.35 -3.00 -17.59
C MET A 15 6.87 -1.62 -18.03
N CYS A 16 6.06 -0.94 -17.21
CA CYS A 16 5.60 0.41 -17.51
C CYS A 16 6.69 1.48 -17.30
N MET A 17 7.46 1.39 -16.22
CA MET A 17 8.46 2.40 -15.85
C MET A 17 9.80 2.22 -16.59
N PHE A 18 10.24 0.98 -16.78
CA PHE A 18 11.55 0.63 -17.33
C PHE A 18 11.44 -0.53 -18.35
N PRO A 19 10.74 -0.35 -19.48
CA PRO A 19 10.44 -1.42 -20.44
C PRO A 19 11.67 -2.10 -21.04
N LYS A 20 12.83 -1.44 -21.00
CA LYS A 20 14.11 -1.98 -21.49
C LYS A 20 14.85 -2.85 -20.45
N ALA A 21 14.31 -3.02 -19.24
CA ALA A 21 14.88 -3.81 -18.16
C ALA A 21 16.35 -3.45 -17.78
N GLN A 22 16.68 -2.17 -17.83
CA GLN A 22 18.06 -1.68 -17.61
C GLN A 22 18.38 -1.38 -16.14
N VAL A 23 17.39 -1.44 -15.25
CA VAL A 23 17.55 -1.12 -13.83
C VAL A 23 17.63 -2.43 -13.04
N PRO A 24 18.69 -2.66 -12.24
CA PRO A 24 18.76 -3.81 -11.35
C PRO A 24 17.65 -3.78 -10.30
N ILE A 25 17.03 -4.92 -10.02
CA ILE A 25 15.91 -5.04 -9.09
C ILE A 25 16.26 -6.00 -7.96
N VAL A 26 15.94 -5.59 -6.73
CA VAL A 26 15.95 -6.46 -5.56
C VAL A 26 14.52 -6.54 -5.02
N GLN A 27 14.00 -7.76 -4.86
CA GLN A 27 12.68 -7.98 -4.27
C GLN A 27 12.80 -8.07 -2.75
N LEU A 28 11.95 -7.34 -2.05
CA LEU A 28 11.80 -7.42 -0.61
C LEU A 28 10.38 -7.90 -0.29
N SER A 29 10.27 -8.98 0.49
CA SER A 29 8.96 -9.47 0.94
C SER A 29 8.47 -8.67 2.15
N LEU A 30 7.15 -8.50 2.27
CA LEU A 30 6.52 -7.91 3.45
C LEU A 30 6.44 -8.92 4.60
N LEU A 31 6.25 -8.41 5.81
CA LEU A 31 5.98 -9.24 6.98
C LEU A 31 4.60 -9.90 6.82
N LYS A 32 4.41 -11.09 7.39
CA LYS A 32 3.15 -11.84 7.28
C LYS A 32 2.01 -11.29 8.16
N ASN A 33 2.34 -10.41 9.11
CA ASN A 33 1.36 -9.82 10.01
C ASN A 33 0.80 -8.50 9.43
N GLN A 34 -0.24 -7.98 10.06
CA GLN A 34 -0.82 -6.68 9.73
C GLN A 34 -0.36 -5.57 10.70
N ASP A 35 0.79 -5.76 11.35
CA ASP A 35 1.32 -4.78 12.31
C ASP A 35 1.89 -3.56 11.57
N ALA A 36 1.09 -2.49 11.55
CA ALA A 36 1.46 -1.23 10.93
C ALA A 36 2.75 -0.64 11.49
N ALA A 37 3.02 -0.78 12.80
CA ALA A 37 4.23 -0.24 13.41
C ALA A 37 5.49 -0.91 12.84
N GLN A 38 5.44 -2.23 12.65
CA GLN A 38 6.55 -2.99 12.06
C GLN A 38 6.76 -2.64 10.59
N HIS A 39 5.69 -2.42 9.83
CA HIS A 39 5.78 -2.04 8.42
C HIS A 39 6.31 -0.61 8.24
N LEU A 40 5.90 0.31 9.12
CA LEU A 40 6.43 1.67 9.14
C LEU A 40 7.92 1.68 9.55
N ALA A 41 8.31 0.87 10.53
CA ALA A 41 9.71 0.70 10.91
C ALA A 41 10.56 0.16 9.75
N LEU A 42 10.03 -0.78 8.95
CA LEU A 42 10.68 -1.25 7.73
C LEU A 42 10.89 -0.11 6.73
N GLY A 43 9.86 0.70 6.48
CA GLY A 43 9.98 1.87 5.60
C GLY A 43 11.03 2.88 6.08
N LEU A 44 11.11 3.13 7.39
CA LEU A 44 12.14 3.98 7.99
C LEU A 44 13.54 3.38 7.81
N ALA A 45 13.71 2.08 8.01
CA ALA A 45 15.00 1.40 7.83
C ALA A 45 15.50 1.45 6.37
N LEU A 46 14.58 1.45 5.40
CA LEU A 46 14.91 1.56 3.98
C LEU A 46 15.14 3.00 3.52
N SER A 47 14.70 4.00 4.29
CA SER A 47 14.63 5.40 3.83
C SER A 47 15.97 5.98 3.37
N SER A 48 17.08 5.64 4.03
CA SER A 48 18.43 6.11 3.69
C SER A 48 18.95 5.60 2.35
N LEU A 49 18.37 4.53 1.80
CA LEU A 49 18.73 4.03 0.48
C LEU A 49 18.40 5.04 -0.64
N ARG A 50 17.41 5.92 -0.40
CA ARG A 50 17.02 6.97 -1.36
C ARG A 50 18.18 7.94 -1.62
N GLU A 51 18.98 8.23 -0.61
CA GLU A 51 20.17 9.10 -0.72
C GLU A 51 21.32 8.41 -1.46
N ARG A 52 21.24 7.08 -1.62
CA ARG A 52 22.24 6.25 -2.31
C ARG A 52 21.84 5.89 -3.74
N GLY A 53 20.86 6.60 -4.31
CA GLY A 53 20.39 6.37 -5.68
C GLY A 53 19.49 5.15 -5.86
N VAL A 54 18.93 4.62 -4.76
CA VAL A 54 17.99 3.50 -4.83
C VAL A 54 16.55 4.01 -4.94
N LEU A 55 15.84 3.58 -5.98
CA LEU A 55 14.40 3.77 -6.11
C LEU A 55 13.66 2.70 -5.31
N ILE A 56 12.82 3.12 -4.36
CA ILE A 56 11.95 2.24 -3.58
C ILE A 56 10.56 2.26 -4.23
N VAL A 57 10.08 1.09 -4.65
CA VAL A 57 8.74 0.92 -5.24
C VAL A 57 7.94 -0.01 -4.35
N GLY A 58 6.83 0.50 -3.80
CA GLY A 58 5.79 -0.32 -3.20
C GLY A 58 4.65 -0.50 -4.21
N SER A 59 4.28 -1.73 -4.51
CA SER A 59 3.16 -2.04 -5.41
C SER A 59 2.06 -2.79 -4.65
N GLY A 60 0.81 -2.40 -4.90
CA GLY A 60 -0.36 -2.91 -4.21
C GLY A 60 -1.58 -2.06 -4.51
N VAL A 61 -2.68 -2.32 -3.78
CA VAL A 61 -3.93 -1.57 -3.88
C VAL A 61 -4.39 -1.14 -2.49
N SER A 62 -4.92 0.08 -2.39
CA SER A 62 -5.52 0.63 -1.17
C SER A 62 -6.96 0.14 -0.94
N PHE A 63 -7.53 -0.64 -1.85
CA PHE A 63 -8.82 -1.28 -1.63
C PHE A 63 -8.74 -2.71 -2.14
N HIS A 64 -9.06 -3.69 -1.29
CA HIS A 64 -8.94 -5.10 -1.64
C HIS A 64 -10.06 -5.98 -1.09
N ASN A 65 -11.23 -5.40 -0.81
CA ASN A 65 -12.37 -6.19 -0.39
C ASN A 65 -13.10 -6.83 -1.58
N PHE A 66 -12.79 -8.10 -1.81
CA PHE A 66 -13.37 -8.91 -2.88
C PHE A 66 -14.84 -9.23 -2.69
N GLU A 67 -15.38 -9.19 -1.46
CA GLU A 67 -16.82 -9.34 -1.24
C GLU A 67 -17.59 -8.22 -1.94
N TYR A 68 -17.12 -6.98 -1.83
CA TYR A 68 -17.74 -5.86 -2.54
C TYR A 68 -17.43 -5.89 -4.04
N PHE A 69 -16.19 -6.22 -4.42
CA PHE A 69 -15.75 -6.16 -5.80
C PHE A 69 -16.49 -7.16 -6.71
N PHE A 70 -16.70 -8.39 -6.24
CA PHE A 70 -17.34 -9.45 -7.02
C PHE A 70 -18.82 -9.66 -6.69
N SER A 71 -19.41 -8.86 -5.80
CA SER A 71 -20.84 -8.97 -5.48
C SER A 71 -21.72 -8.64 -6.69
N ASN A 72 -22.79 -9.41 -6.91
CA ASN A 72 -23.84 -9.07 -7.88
C ASN A 72 -24.96 -8.20 -7.27
N ASP A 73 -24.99 -8.00 -5.94
CA ASP A 73 -25.94 -7.10 -5.28
C ASP A 73 -25.52 -5.64 -5.49
N PRO A 74 -26.33 -4.79 -6.16
CA PRO A 74 -26.02 -3.38 -6.38
C PRO A 74 -25.81 -2.59 -5.08
N ARG A 75 -26.50 -2.96 -3.99
CA ARG A 75 -26.38 -2.30 -2.69
C ARG A 75 -25.01 -2.54 -2.07
N LYS A 76 -24.49 -3.77 -2.18
CA LYS A 76 -23.13 -4.11 -1.74
C LYS A 76 -22.07 -3.39 -2.58
N LYS A 77 -22.27 -3.26 -3.90
CA LYS A 77 -21.35 -2.48 -4.74
C LYS A 77 -21.34 -1.01 -4.34
N GLN A 78 -22.51 -0.42 -4.13
CA GLN A 78 -22.64 0.98 -3.69
C GLN A 78 -21.97 1.20 -2.33
N GLU A 79 -22.17 0.28 -1.39
CA GLU A 79 -21.52 0.34 -0.08
C GLU A 79 -19.99 0.23 -0.19
N GLY A 80 -19.48 -0.71 -0.98
CA GLY A 80 -18.04 -0.85 -1.23
C GLY A 80 -17.42 0.42 -1.82
N GLN A 81 -18.09 1.05 -2.78
CA GLN A 81 -17.66 2.34 -3.35
C GLN A 81 -17.64 3.46 -2.30
N ARG A 82 -18.68 3.53 -1.45
CA ARG A 82 -18.75 4.53 -0.38
C ARG A 82 -17.62 4.36 0.62
N GLN A 83 -17.36 3.13 1.06
CA GLN A 83 -16.31 2.81 2.02
C GLN A 83 -14.92 3.05 1.44
N GLY A 84 -14.69 2.63 0.19
CA GLY A 84 -13.43 2.89 -0.51
C GLY A 84 -13.16 4.38 -0.68
N LYS A 85 -14.19 5.19 -0.94
CA LYS A 85 -14.05 6.65 -1.03
C LYS A 85 -13.65 7.28 0.31
N LEU A 86 -14.30 6.88 1.41
CA LEU A 86 -13.98 7.37 2.75
C LEU A 86 -12.52 7.04 3.13
N TRP A 87 -12.09 5.81 2.82
CA TRP A 87 -10.73 5.36 3.05
C TRP A 87 -9.71 6.13 2.22
N ASP A 88 -9.96 6.29 0.90
CA ASP A 88 -9.07 7.02 0.00
C ASP A 88 -8.93 8.50 0.41
N GLU A 89 -10.03 9.15 0.77
CA GLU A 89 -10.03 10.53 1.25
C GLU A 89 -9.19 10.70 2.52
N TRP A 90 -9.35 9.79 3.50
CA TRP A 90 -8.55 9.79 4.72
C TRP A 90 -7.05 9.54 4.42
N LEU A 91 -6.75 8.50 3.64
CA LEU A 91 -5.39 8.08 3.34
C LEU A 91 -4.63 9.18 2.59
N ARG A 92 -5.24 9.71 1.52
CA ARG A 92 -4.70 10.85 0.77
C ARG A 92 -4.52 12.06 1.68
N GLY A 93 -5.53 12.37 2.50
CA GLY A 93 -5.49 13.47 3.45
C GLY A 93 -4.28 13.41 4.37
N ILE A 94 -3.88 12.24 4.86
CA ILE A 94 -2.70 12.11 5.74
C ILE A 94 -1.39 12.11 4.95
N LEU A 95 -1.33 11.38 3.84
CA LEU A 95 -0.10 11.21 3.07
C LEU A 95 0.34 12.51 2.38
N THR A 96 -0.60 13.35 1.95
CA THR A 96 -0.30 14.57 1.18
C THR A 96 -0.46 15.86 1.96
N ASN A 97 -0.86 15.83 3.24
CA ASN A 97 -1.01 17.05 4.03
C ASN A 97 0.36 17.64 4.41
N PRO A 98 0.68 18.88 3.97
CA PRO A 98 1.95 19.53 4.25
C PRO A 98 2.09 20.02 5.69
N ASN A 99 0.96 20.14 6.42
CA ASN A 99 0.95 20.60 7.80
C ASN A 99 1.19 19.48 8.81
N LEU A 100 1.20 18.22 8.37
CA LEU A 100 1.56 17.09 9.24
C LEU A 100 3.06 16.88 9.21
N SER A 101 3.68 16.89 10.39
CA SER A 101 5.04 16.39 10.56
C SER A 101 5.10 14.89 10.25
N THR A 102 6.30 14.39 9.96
CA THR A 102 6.53 12.95 9.79
C THR A 102 6.04 12.16 11.00
N ARG A 103 6.25 12.66 12.22
CA ARG A 103 5.82 11.99 13.45
C ARG A 103 4.30 11.87 13.54
N GLU A 104 3.57 12.94 13.25
CA GLU A 104 2.10 12.95 13.27
C GLU A 104 1.55 12.02 12.18
N ARG A 105 2.10 12.10 10.97
CA ARG A 105 1.73 11.20 9.86
C ARG A 105 1.90 9.72 10.23
N LEU A 106 3.02 9.37 10.86
CA LEU A 106 3.27 8.00 11.32
C LEU A 106 2.29 7.57 12.42
N ALA A 107 1.94 8.47 13.35
CA ALA A 107 0.98 8.18 14.41
C ALA A 107 -0.45 7.94 13.87
N GLU A 108 -0.86 8.66 12.82
CA GLU A 108 -2.12 8.41 12.12
C GLU A 108 -2.10 7.05 11.39
N LEU A 109 -1.03 6.78 10.63
CA LEU A 109 -0.88 5.52 9.89
C LEU A 109 -0.80 4.29 10.81
N GLN A 110 -0.22 4.44 12.01
CA GLN A 110 -0.19 3.35 13.00
C GLN A 110 -1.60 2.99 13.50
N ARG A 111 -2.55 3.94 13.44
CA ARG A 111 -3.95 3.76 13.86
C ARG A 111 -4.90 3.57 12.67
N TRP A 112 -4.38 3.19 11.51
CA TRP A 112 -5.15 3.11 10.26
C TRP A 112 -6.44 2.30 10.36
N GLU A 113 -6.50 1.26 11.20
CA GLU A 113 -7.70 0.44 11.39
C GLU A 113 -8.90 1.23 11.93
N GLN A 114 -8.65 2.36 12.59
CA GLN A 114 -9.68 3.26 13.12
C GLN A 114 -10.18 4.25 12.07
N ALA A 115 -9.53 4.30 10.90
CA ALA A 115 -9.89 5.25 9.87
C ALA A 115 -11.22 4.90 9.20
N PRO A 116 -11.95 5.90 8.67
CA PRO A 116 -13.17 5.67 7.92
C PRO A 116 -12.96 4.69 6.77
N GLY A 117 -13.78 3.64 6.71
CA GLY A 117 -13.74 2.64 5.63
C GLY A 117 -12.52 1.73 5.62
N ALA A 118 -11.63 1.79 6.62
CA ALA A 118 -10.40 1.00 6.66
C ALA A 118 -10.66 -0.51 6.64
N ILE A 119 -11.42 -1.03 7.62
CA ILE A 119 -11.71 -2.46 7.74
C ILE A 119 -12.55 -2.97 6.57
N GLN A 120 -13.43 -2.12 6.02
CA GLN A 120 -14.23 -2.45 4.84
C GLN A 120 -13.39 -2.48 3.56
N SER A 121 -12.32 -1.68 3.47
CA SER A 121 -11.40 -1.65 2.33
C SER A 121 -10.31 -2.72 2.45
N HIS A 122 -9.98 -3.10 3.69
CA HIS A 122 -8.96 -4.07 4.05
C HIS A 122 -9.49 -5.08 5.09
N PRO A 123 -10.34 -6.04 4.69
CA PRO A 123 -10.87 -7.04 5.60
C PRO A 123 -9.75 -7.90 6.18
N ARG A 124 -9.87 -8.27 7.47
CA ARG A 124 -8.93 -9.20 8.09
C ARG A 124 -9.14 -10.60 7.53
N GLY A 125 -8.04 -11.27 7.20
CA GLY A 125 -8.01 -12.69 6.82
C GLY A 125 -7.86 -13.61 8.01
#